data_AF-A0AAP5M9M7-F1
#
_entry.id   AF-A0AAP5M9M7-F1
#
_cell.length_a   1.000
_cell.length_b   1.000
_cell.length_c   1.000
_cell.angle_alpha   90.00
_cell.angle_beta   90.00
_cell.angle_gamma   90.00
#
_symmetry.space_group_name_H-M   'P 1'
#
loop_
_entity.id
_entity.type
_entity.pdbx_description
1 polymer ?
#
loop_
_entity_poly.entity_id
_entity_poly.type
_entity_poly.pdbx_seq_one_letter_code
_entity_poly.pdbx_strand_id
1 'polypeptide(L)'
;MWQQNLLSESDIARLIKLSVNGLQSRSREALCHNIGVEPNILTFLRESSDYDFFSRLIHYLIKTDNKKALWKLCKELLPIFDQGEHAYFLKEILEKLNYNQEFDTENSNNRHSTSTRVSTNNSIFNGGIFTIQKITVIVFIVIVGGLISYFISQREQPPIGTYLFTCKKISVNNGILTADCGDLKGNFVTTSLEYGRCRYGIENRNGRLECY
;
A
#
# COMPACT_ATOMS: atom_id res chain seq x y z
N MET A 1 -30.65 -14.87 21.24
CA MET A 1 -30.98 -15.36 19.89
C MET A 1 -29.68 -15.27 19.10
N TRP A 2 -29.02 -16.41 18.89
CA TRP A 2 -27.58 -16.49 18.63
C TRP A 2 -27.25 -16.11 17.18
N GLN A 3 -26.60 -14.97 16.95
CA GLN A 3 -25.86 -14.75 15.71
C GLN A 3 -24.69 -15.73 15.73
N GLN A 4 -24.65 -16.62 14.74
CA GLN A 4 -23.46 -17.41 14.49
C GLN A 4 -22.37 -16.43 14.05
N ASN A 5 -21.47 -16.06 14.97
CA ASN A 5 -20.33 -15.24 14.65
C ASN A 5 -19.47 -16.02 13.63
N LEU A 6 -19.47 -15.54 12.39
CA LEU A 6 -18.78 -16.15 11.26
C LEU A 6 -17.27 -16.25 11.50
N LEU A 7 -16.71 -15.31 12.28
CA LEU A 7 -15.32 -15.31 12.77
C LEU A 7 -15.33 -15.02 14.28
N SER A 8 -14.43 -15.67 15.03
CA SER A 8 -14.23 -15.35 16.45
C SER A 8 -13.47 -14.02 16.62
N GLU A 9 -13.60 -13.37 17.78
CA GLU A 9 -12.84 -12.15 18.10
C GLU A 9 -11.31 -12.34 17.93
N SER A 10 -10.79 -13.53 18.22
CA SER A 10 -9.39 -13.88 17.98
C SER A 10 -9.05 -14.00 16.49
N ASP A 11 -9.96 -14.52 15.67
CA ASP A 11 -9.77 -14.61 14.22
C ASP A 11 -9.73 -13.21 13.60
N ILE A 12 -10.62 -12.32 14.05
CA ILE A 12 -10.68 -10.93 13.60
C ILE A 12 -9.37 -10.21 13.93
N ALA A 13 -8.89 -10.29 15.17
CA ALA A 13 -7.65 -9.64 15.59
C ALA A 13 -6.43 -10.14 14.79
N ARG A 14 -6.36 -11.45 14.54
CA ARG A 14 -5.30 -12.06 13.73
C ARG A 14 -5.39 -11.61 12.26
N LEU A 15 -6.58 -11.57 11.69
CA LEU A 15 -6.80 -11.13 10.31
C LEU A 15 -6.43 -9.65 10.11
N ILE A 16 -6.77 -8.79 11.08
CA ILE A 16 -6.36 -7.37 11.06
C ILE A 16 -4.83 -7.27 11.04
N LYS A 17 -4.14 -8.01 11.91
CA LYS A 17 -2.67 -8.00 11.99
C LYS A 17 -2.03 -8.46 10.68
N LEU A 18 -2.55 -9.51 10.06
CA LEU A 18 -2.09 -9.97 8.74
C LEU A 18 -2.37 -8.94 7.65
N SER A 19 -3.53 -8.30 7.70
CA SER A 19 -3.92 -7.28 6.71
C SER A 19 -3.01 -6.06 6.78
N VAL A 20 -2.71 -5.58 7.99
CA VAL A 20 -1.74 -4.50 8.20
C VAL A 20 -0.37 -4.91 7.66
N ASN A 21 0.13 -6.09 8.03
CA ASN A 21 1.48 -6.50 7.65
C ASN A 21 1.63 -6.80 6.15
N GLY A 22 0.60 -7.38 5.52
CA GLY A 22 0.65 -7.80 4.12
C GLY A 22 0.24 -6.72 3.14
N LEU A 23 -0.74 -5.88 3.48
CA LEU A 23 -1.38 -4.95 2.55
C LEU A 23 -1.04 -3.48 2.81
N GLN A 24 -0.15 -3.17 3.75
CA GLN A 24 0.28 -1.79 4.03
C GLN A 24 0.90 -1.07 2.81
N SER A 25 1.51 -1.79 1.87
CA SER A 25 2.06 -1.21 0.64
C SER A 25 1.01 -0.94 -0.44
N ARG A 26 -0.23 -1.40 -0.27
CA ARG A 26 -1.34 -1.20 -1.23
C ARG A 26 -2.09 0.09 -0.91
N SER A 27 -2.48 0.83 -1.95
CA SER A 27 -3.43 1.94 -1.78
C SER A 27 -4.75 1.40 -1.21
N ARG A 28 -5.29 2.06 -0.19
CA ARG A 28 -6.55 1.69 0.47
C ARG A 28 -7.70 1.67 -0.53
N GLU A 29 -7.74 2.64 -1.44
CA GLU A 29 -8.75 2.77 -2.49
C GLU A 29 -8.64 1.59 -3.47
N ALA A 30 -7.41 1.27 -3.90
CA ALA A 30 -7.17 0.13 -4.79
C ALA A 30 -7.54 -1.20 -4.13
N LEU A 31 -7.23 -1.37 -2.84
CA LEU A 31 -7.65 -2.54 -2.08
C LEU A 31 -9.17 -2.66 -2.06
N CYS A 32 -9.89 -1.58 -1.71
CA CYS A 32 -11.34 -1.55 -1.67
C CYS A 32 -11.94 -1.95 -3.03
N HIS A 33 -11.43 -1.40 -4.14
CA HIS A 33 -11.85 -1.80 -5.48
C HIS A 33 -11.59 -3.29 -5.76
N ASN A 34 -10.41 -3.82 -5.43
CA ASN A 34 -10.06 -5.23 -5.65
C ASN A 34 -10.99 -6.18 -4.88
N ILE A 35 -11.32 -5.85 -3.64
CA ILE A 35 -12.26 -6.65 -2.83
C ILE A 35 -13.74 -6.40 -3.19
N GLY A 36 -14.02 -5.45 -4.09
CA GLY A 36 -15.38 -5.13 -4.55
C GLY A 36 -16.19 -4.28 -3.57
N VAL A 37 -15.51 -3.43 -2.79
CA VAL A 37 -16.11 -2.46 -1.88
C VAL A 37 -15.91 -1.06 -2.45
N GLU A 38 -16.99 -0.30 -2.60
CA GLU A 38 -16.89 1.09 -3.06
C GLU A 38 -16.20 1.96 -2.01
N PRO A 39 -15.08 2.64 -2.35
CA PRO A 39 -14.36 3.47 -1.40
C PRO A 39 -15.23 4.61 -0.84
N ASN A 40 -16.10 5.19 -1.67
CA ASN A 40 -16.92 6.36 -1.30
C ASN A 40 -17.89 6.09 -0.13
N ILE A 41 -18.21 4.84 0.15
CA ILE A 41 -19.09 4.44 1.26
C ILE A 41 -18.32 4.42 2.60
N LEU A 42 -16.99 4.26 2.54
CA LEU A 42 -16.14 4.14 3.71
C LEU A 42 -15.62 5.52 4.13
N THR A 43 -16.39 6.21 4.98
CA THR A 43 -16.03 7.53 5.52
C THR A 43 -14.69 7.55 6.28
N PHE A 44 -14.20 6.40 6.74
CA PHE A 44 -12.98 6.26 7.53
C PHE A 44 -11.70 6.03 6.70
N LEU A 45 -11.77 6.04 5.37
CA LEU A 45 -10.62 5.72 4.50
C LEU A 45 -9.43 6.66 4.65
N ARG A 46 -9.67 7.95 4.87
CA ARG A 46 -8.65 9.01 4.79
C ARG A 46 -8.01 9.39 6.12
N GLU A 47 -8.63 9.04 7.24
CA GLU A 47 -8.28 9.64 8.55
C GLU A 47 -7.71 8.64 9.56
N SER A 48 -7.57 7.36 9.17
CA SER A 48 -7.20 6.27 10.08
C SER A 48 -5.76 5.79 9.85
N SER A 49 -5.13 5.27 10.91
CA SER A 49 -3.89 4.47 10.79
C SER A 49 -4.19 3.18 10.02
N ASP A 50 -3.18 2.50 9.46
CA ASP A 50 -3.43 1.26 8.72
C ASP A 50 -4.14 0.22 9.60
N TYR A 51 -3.77 0.12 10.88
CA TYR A 51 -4.47 -0.75 11.84
C TYR A 51 -5.94 -0.38 12.02
N ASP A 52 -6.24 0.90 12.25
CA ASP A 52 -7.62 1.36 12.44
C ASP A 52 -8.45 1.21 11.15
N PHE A 53 -7.83 1.46 9.99
CA PHE A 53 -8.43 1.21 8.69
C PHE A 53 -8.82 -0.26 8.52
N PHE A 54 -7.88 -1.20 8.67
CA PHE A 54 -8.16 -2.63 8.50
C PHE A 54 -9.12 -3.16 9.55
N SER A 55 -9.03 -2.68 10.79
CA SER A 55 -10.00 -2.98 11.83
C SER A 55 -11.41 -2.57 11.40
N ARG A 56 -11.62 -1.31 11.03
CA ARG A 56 -12.94 -0.81 10.61
C ARG A 56 -13.43 -1.49 9.34
N LEU A 57 -12.55 -1.77 8.39
CA LEU A 57 -12.87 -2.49 7.16
C LEU A 57 -13.36 -3.90 7.46
N ILE A 58 -12.61 -4.70 8.23
CA ILE A 58 -12.99 -6.08 8.55
C ILE A 58 -14.29 -6.09 9.37
N HIS A 59 -14.45 -5.21 10.35
CA HIS A 59 -15.71 -5.08 11.10
C HIS A 59 -16.88 -4.68 10.21
N TYR A 60 -16.67 -3.79 9.24
CA TYR A 60 -17.69 -3.42 8.25
C TYR A 60 -18.08 -4.61 7.38
N LEU A 61 -17.11 -5.40 6.89
CA LEU A 61 -17.35 -6.58 6.07
C LEU A 61 -18.14 -7.66 6.82
N ILE A 62 -17.81 -7.89 8.09
CA ILE A 62 -18.53 -8.84 8.96
C ILE A 62 -19.94 -8.33 9.24
N LYS A 63 -20.09 -7.04 9.57
CA LYS A 63 -21.40 -6.41 9.84
C LYS A 63 -22.34 -6.44 8.65
N THR A 64 -21.80 -6.32 7.44
CA THR A 64 -22.56 -6.30 6.17
C THR A 64 -22.74 -7.69 5.57
N ASP A 65 -22.26 -8.75 6.23
CA ASP A 65 -22.22 -10.13 5.74
C ASP A 65 -21.64 -10.25 4.32
N ASN A 66 -20.67 -9.40 3.98
CA ASN A 66 -20.07 -9.38 2.65
C ASN A 66 -18.96 -10.44 2.54
N LYS A 67 -19.40 -11.71 2.51
CA LYS A 67 -18.53 -12.90 2.42
C LYS A 67 -17.62 -12.87 1.20
N LYS A 68 -18.10 -12.32 0.08
CA LYS A 68 -17.34 -12.18 -1.17
C LYS A 68 -16.13 -11.26 -0.98
N ALA A 69 -16.31 -10.09 -0.38
CA ALA A 69 -15.22 -9.16 -0.13
C ALA A 69 -14.23 -9.69 0.91
N LEU A 70 -14.71 -10.36 1.96
CA LEU A 70 -13.84 -11.00 2.95
C LEU A 70 -13.00 -12.13 2.35
N TRP A 71 -13.60 -12.97 1.49
CA TRP A 71 -12.89 -14.01 0.76
C TRP A 71 -11.82 -13.42 -0.17
N LYS A 72 -12.15 -12.36 -0.92
CA LYS A 72 -11.19 -11.66 -1.78
C LYS A 72 -10.04 -11.05 -0.98
N LEU A 73 -10.32 -10.45 0.18
CA LEU A 73 -9.31 -9.93 1.09
C LEU A 73 -8.34 -11.03 1.54
N CYS A 74 -8.86 -12.18 1.96
CA CYS A 74 -8.04 -13.34 2.33
C CYS A 74 -7.22 -13.88 1.15
N LYS A 75 -7.78 -13.86 -0.07
CA LYS A 75 -7.08 -14.25 -1.30
C LYS A 75 -5.90 -13.32 -1.61
N GLU A 76 -6.04 -12.02 -1.40
CA GLU A 76 -4.94 -11.04 -1.57
C GLU A 76 -3.81 -11.28 -0.55
N LEU A 77 -4.13 -11.80 0.63
CA LEU A 77 -3.15 -12.13 1.68
C LEU A 77 -2.43 -13.47 1.45
N LEU A 78 -3.07 -14.40 0.74
CA LEU A 78 -2.52 -15.74 0.48
C LEU A 78 -1.13 -15.76 -0.15
N PRO A 79 -0.83 -15.02 -1.25
CA PRO A 79 0.49 -15.03 -1.87
C PRO A 79 1.56 -14.30 -1.03
N ILE A 80 1.13 -13.52 -0.02
CA ILE A 80 2.02 -12.75 0.85
C ILE A 80 2.46 -13.59 2.06
N PHE A 81 1.58 -14.51 2.49
CA PHE A 81 1.81 -15.41 3.62
C PHE A 81 1.68 -16.87 3.17
N ASP A 82 2.53 -17.28 2.22
CA ASP A 82 2.52 -18.61 1.62
C ASP A 82 3.10 -19.72 2.53
N GLN A 83 3.75 -19.34 3.64
CA GLN A 83 4.43 -20.26 4.55
C GLN A 83 3.98 -20.12 6.01
N GLY A 84 4.00 -21.24 6.75
CA GLY A 84 3.84 -21.28 8.21
C GLY A 84 2.39 -21.20 8.73
N GLU A 85 2.25 -20.81 10.00
CA GLU A 85 0.96 -20.74 10.73
C GLU A 85 -0.06 -19.83 10.04
N HIS A 86 0.41 -18.76 9.39
CA HIS A 86 -0.44 -17.77 8.73
C HIS A 86 -1.16 -18.31 7.50
N ALA A 87 -0.50 -19.18 6.73
CA ALA A 87 -1.11 -19.83 5.57
C ALA A 87 -2.24 -20.79 5.99
N TYR A 88 -2.03 -21.56 7.07
CA TYR A 88 -3.04 -22.46 7.62
C TYR A 88 -4.26 -21.67 8.14
N PHE A 89 -4.00 -20.62 8.90
CA PHE A 89 -5.05 -19.74 9.42
C PHE A 89 -5.91 -19.10 8.32
N LEU A 90 -5.29 -18.62 7.24
CA LEU A 90 -6.03 -18.05 6.10
C LEU A 90 -6.90 -19.11 5.41
N LYS A 91 -6.38 -20.33 5.23
CA LYS A 91 -7.16 -21.45 4.68
C LYS A 91 -8.34 -21.82 5.58
N GLU A 92 -8.12 -21.87 6.89
CA GLU A 92 -9.17 -22.14 7.88
C GLU A 92 -10.30 -21.09 7.83
N ILE A 93 -9.95 -19.79 7.72
CA ILE A 93 -10.94 -18.72 7.53
C ILE A 93 -11.69 -18.91 6.20
N LEU A 94 -11.00 -19.24 5.12
CA LEU A 94 -11.62 -19.46 3.81
C LEU A 94 -12.61 -20.63 3.83
N GLU A 95 -12.30 -21.71 4.54
CA GLU A 95 -13.21 -22.83 4.76
C GLU A 95 -14.42 -22.43 5.59
N LYS A 96 -14.23 -21.67 6.68
CA LYS A 96 -15.33 -21.14 7.51
C LYS A 96 -16.27 -20.21 6.74
N LEU A 97 -15.77 -19.51 5.73
CA LEU A 97 -16.56 -18.60 4.90
C LEU A 97 -17.51 -19.32 3.95
N ASN A 98 -17.29 -20.62 3.68
CA ASN A 98 -18.09 -21.46 2.77
C ASN A 98 -18.51 -20.72 1.49
N TYR A 99 -17.58 -19.97 0.90
CA TYR A 99 -17.84 -19.22 -0.32
C TYR A 99 -17.53 -20.14 -1.50
N ASN A 100 -18.59 -20.63 -2.17
CA ASN A 100 -18.47 -21.38 -3.41
C ASN A 100 -17.80 -20.47 -4.45
N GLN A 101 -16.54 -20.77 -4.72
CA GLN A 101 -15.71 -20.13 -5.70
C GLN A 101 -16.27 -20.48 -7.09
N GLU A 102 -17.28 -19.76 -7.54
CA GLU A 102 -17.50 -19.66 -8.98
C GLU A 102 -16.30 -18.88 -9.53
N PHE A 103 -15.50 -19.65 -10.25
CA PHE A 103 -14.18 -19.33 -10.74
C PHE A 103 -14.31 -18.25 -11.82
N ASP A 104 -14.20 -16.97 -11.45
CA ASP A 104 -13.80 -15.96 -12.42
C ASP A 104 -12.32 -16.19 -12.74
N THR A 105 -12.13 -17.04 -13.74
CA THR A 105 -10.87 -17.30 -14.43
C THR A 105 -10.49 -16.03 -15.19
N GLU A 106 -9.97 -15.01 -14.53
CA GLU A 106 -9.18 -13.99 -15.22
C GLU A 106 -7.76 -14.54 -15.47
N ASN A 107 -7.76 -15.39 -16.49
CA ASN A 107 -6.73 -15.68 -17.46
C ASN A 107 -5.42 -14.87 -17.28
N SER A 108 -4.43 -15.50 -16.64
CA SER A 108 -3.04 -15.16 -16.88
C SER A 108 -2.68 -15.63 -18.28
N ASN A 109 -2.73 -14.72 -19.25
CA ASN A 109 -2.13 -14.92 -20.55
C ASN A 109 -1.56 -13.60 -21.05
N ASN A 110 -0.23 -13.46 -20.88
CA ASN A 110 0.71 -12.79 -21.78
C ASN A 110 0.46 -11.29 -22.08
N ARG A 111 1.42 -10.37 -22.10
CA ARG A 111 2.88 -10.39 -22.11
C ARG A 111 3.30 -8.92 -22.07
N HIS A 112 4.58 -8.72 -21.77
CA HIS A 112 5.40 -7.65 -22.30
C HIS A 112 5.23 -6.24 -21.70
N SER A 113 6.21 -5.90 -20.88
CA SER A 113 6.96 -4.66 -21.04
C SER A 113 7.03 -4.28 -22.52
N THR A 114 6.25 -3.28 -22.92
CA THR A 114 6.53 -2.53 -24.14
C THR A 114 6.42 -1.07 -23.76
N SER A 115 7.58 -0.46 -23.52
CA SER A 115 7.73 0.98 -23.58
C SER A 115 7.24 1.42 -24.96
N THR A 116 6.01 1.93 -25.03
CA THR A 116 5.51 2.65 -26.18
C THR A 116 5.75 4.12 -25.89
N ARG A 117 6.82 4.66 -26.48
CA ARG A 117 6.92 6.09 -26.73
C ARG A 117 5.66 6.49 -27.47
N VAL A 118 4.78 7.23 -26.81
CA VAL A 118 3.70 7.95 -27.48
C VAL A 118 4.36 9.02 -28.33
N SER A 119 4.52 8.72 -29.61
CA SER A 119 4.82 9.69 -30.66
C SER A 119 3.47 10.25 -31.10
N THR A 120 3.09 11.41 -30.57
CA THR A 120 1.93 12.17 -31.04
C THR A 120 2.31 12.90 -32.33
N ASN A 121 2.24 12.19 -33.46
CA ASN A 121 2.16 12.83 -34.77
C ASN A 121 0.68 13.15 -35.05
N ASN A 122 0.19 14.25 -34.47
CA ASN A 122 -1.05 14.88 -34.92
C ASN A 122 -0.69 16.08 -35.78
N SER A 123 -0.34 15.81 -37.04
CA SER A 123 -0.50 16.78 -38.11
C SER A 123 -1.94 16.73 -38.60
N ILE A 124 -2.44 17.90 -39.01
CA ILE A 124 -3.65 18.15 -39.82
C ILE A 124 -4.88 18.57 -38.99
N PHE A 125 -4.84 19.82 -38.54
CA PHE A 125 -6.02 20.70 -38.66
C PHE A 125 -5.54 22.06 -39.19
N ASN A 126 -5.15 22.09 -40.47
CA ASN A 126 -4.94 23.33 -41.22
C ASN A 126 -6.29 23.74 -41.81
N GLY A 127 -6.97 24.65 -41.13
CA GLY A 127 -8.14 25.36 -41.64
C GLY A 127 -8.04 26.83 -41.28
N GLY A 128 -7.73 27.67 -42.27
CA GLY A 128 -8.11 29.09 -42.26
C GLY A 128 -7.18 30.06 -41.53
N ILE A 129 -6.39 30.77 -42.33
CA ILE A 129 -5.59 31.96 -42.00
C ILE A 129 -6.45 33.08 -41.40
N PHE A 130 -6.10 33.63 -40.23
CA PHE A 130 -6.41 35.03 -39.87
C PHE A 130 -5.38 35.65 -38.90
N THR A 131 -4.47 36.44 -39.50
CA THR A 131 -3.89 37.72 -39.01
C THR A 131 -3.12 37.79 -37.68
N ILE A 132 -1.81 38.00 -37.79
CA ILE A 132 -0.83 38.28 -36.74
C ILE A 132 -0.93 39.75 -36.27
N GLN A 133 -1.41 40.01 -35.05
CA GLN A 133 -1.11 41.27 -34.34
C GLN A 133 -1.00 41.06 -32.80
N LYS A 134 0.24 41.22 -32.32
CA LYS A 134 0.64 41.83 -31.03
C LYS A 134 -0.10 41.43 -29.73
N ILE A 135 0.09 40.20 -29.22
CA ILE A 135 -0.11 39.88 -27.78
C ILE A 135 0.97 38.90 -27.30
N THR A 136 2.24 39.25 -27.52
CA THR A 136 3.38 38.59 -26.88
C THR A 136 3.80 39.47 -25.70
N VAL A 137 3.69 38.95 -24.46
CA VAL A 137 4.59 39.20 -23.29
C VAL A 137 3.89 38.94 -21.93
N ILE A 138 2.56 39.04 -21.81
CA ILE A 138 1.91 38.97 -20.48
C ILE A 138 1.72 37.53 -19.94
N VAL A 139 1.70 36.50 -20.80
CA VAL A 139 1.46 35.11 -20.38
C VAL A 139 2.70 34.42 -19.80
N PHE A 140 3.92 34.90 -20.09
CA PHE A 140 5.15 34.23 -19.64
C PHE A 140 5.49 34.46 -18.15
N ILE A 141 5.08 35.60 -17.58
CA ILE A 141 5.43 35.97 -16.19
C ILE A 141 4.63 35.14 -15.18
N VAL A 142 3.39 34.76 -15.49
CA VAL A 142 2.58 33.88 -14.62
C VAL A 142 3.15 32.46 -14.57
N ILE A 143 3.82 32.01 -15.64
CA ILE A 143 4.45 30.69 -15.72
C ILE A 143 5.76 30.66 -14.92
N VAL A 144 6.56 31.74 -14.93
CA VAL A 144 7.83 31.79 -14.18
C VAL A 144 7.60 32.08 -12.69
N GLY A 145 6.62 32.93 -12.33
CA GLY A 145 6.31 33.23 -10.93
C GLY A 145 5.53 32.13 -10.20
N GLY A 146 4.70 31.37 -10.91
CA GLY A 146 3.88 30.28 -10.34
C GLY A 146 4.60 28.95 -10.17
N LEU A 147 5.75 28.73 -10.83
CA LEU A 147 6.43 27.43 -10.82
C LEU A 147 7.53 27.27 -9.75
N ILE A 148 7.94 28.32 -9.04
CA ILE A 148 9.10 28.23 -8.12
C ILE A 148 8.70 27.86 -6.67
N SER A 149 7.40 27.81 -6.34
CA SER A 149 6.93 27.37 -5.01
C SER A 149 6.62 25.87 -4.90
N TYR A 150 6.79 25.11 -5.99
CA TYR A 150 6.67 23.65 -6.00
C TYR A 150 8.02 22.96 -5.70
N PHE A 151 8.77 23.40 -4.69
CA PHE A 151 9.83 22.55 -4.13
C PHE A 151 9.16 21.49 -3.26
N ILE A 152 8.76 20.39 -3.90
CA ILE A 152 8.14 19.23 -3.25
C ILE A 152 9.17 18.60 -2.30
N SER A 153 8.90 18.64 -1.00
CA SER A 153 9.61 17.84 0.00
C SER A 153 9.36 16.35 -0.28
N GLN A 154 10.32 15.69 -0.94
CA GLN A 154 10.30 14.24 -1.07
C GLN A 154 10.72 13.62 0.27
N ARG A 155 9.74 13.21 1.07
CA ARG A 155 10.01 12.29 2.19
C ARG A 155 10.23 10.92 1.57
N GLU A 156 11.49 10.53 1.48
CA GLU A 156 11.89 9.20 1.04
C GLU A 156 11.28 8.18 2.01
N GLN A 157 10.37 7.34 1.50
CA GLN A 157 9.65 6.40 2.35
C GLN A 157 10.66 5.41 2.93
N PRO A 158 10.65 5.17 4.25
CA PRO A 158 11.60 4.26 4.87
C PRO A 158 11.41 2.84 4.30
N PRO A 159 12.51 2.12 4.03
CA PRO A 159 12.47 0.75 3.55
C PRO A 159 11.70 -0.16 4.51
N ILE A 160 11.03 -1.17 3.97
CA ILE A 160 10.28 -2.14 4.76
C ILE A 160 11.24 -3.03 5.57
N GLY A 161 10.86 -3.37 6.81
CA GLY A 161 11.66 -4.25 7.66
C GLY A 161 11.16 -4.36 9.09
N THR A 162 11.61 -5.41 9.79
CA THR A 162 11.25 -5.67 11.19
C THR A 162 11.82 -4.63 12.16
N TYR A 163 12.83 -3.86 11.73
CA TYR A 163 13.37 -2.74 12.52
C TYR A 163 12.30 -1.70 12.85
N LEU A 164 11.23 -1.58 12.04
CA LEU A 164 10.11 -0.67 12.29
C LEU A 164 9.37 -0.94 13.62
N PHE A 165 9.41 -2.18 14.14
CA PHE A 165 8.78 -2.55 15.40
C PHE A 165 9.60 -2.17 16.64
N THR A 166 10.93 -2.00 16.49
CA THR A 166 11.86 -1.86 17.61
C THR A 166 12.73 -0.60 17.55
N CYS A 167 12.69 0.13 16.43
CA CYS A 167 13.42 1.38 16.23
C CYS A 167 12.47 2.58 16.11
N LYS A 168 12.99 3.76 16.47
CA LYS A 168 12.29 5.06 16.42
C LYS A 168 13.16 6.12 15.76
N LYS A 169 12.60 7.32 15.53
CA LYS A 169 13.27 8.44 14.85
C LYS A 169 13.93 8.03 13.53
N ILE A 170 13.14 7.38 12.68
CA ILE A 170 13.61 6.82 11.41
C ILE A 170 13.73 7.96 10.41
N SER A 171 14.90 8.09 9.80
CA SER A 171 15.19 9.06 8.75
C SER A 171 15.93 8.36 7.62
N VAL A 172 15.56 8.69 6.39
CA VAL A 172 16.28 8.29 5.19
C VAL A 172 16.88 9.53 4.57
N ASN A 173 18.17 9.48 4.24
CA ASN A 173 18.86 10.55 3.54
C ASN A 173 19.90 9.94 2.60
N ASN A 174 19.77 10.22 1.30
CA ASN A 174 20.71 9.79 0.26
C ASN A 174 21.01 8.27 0.30
N GLY A 175 19.97 7.43 0.45
CA GLY A 175 20.12 5.97 0.50
C GLY A 175 20.72 5.42 1.80
N ILE A 176 20.92 6.27 2.81
CA ILE A 176 21.31 5.88 4.16
C ILE A 176 20.10 5.95 5.08
N LEU A 177 19.78 4.83 5.71
CA LEU A 177 18.77 4.73 6.75
C LEU A 177 19.42 4.99 8.10
N THR A 178 18.88 5.92 8.86
CA THR A 178 19.29 6.22 10.24
C THR A 178 18.10 6.03 11.18
N ALA A 179 18.30 5.33 12.29
CA ALA A 179 17.26 5.13 13.31
C ALA A 179 17.84 4.93 14.72
N ASP A 180 17.04 5.23 15.73
CA ASP A 180 17.30 4.89 17.13
C ASP A 180 16.71 3.50 17.43
N CYS A 181 17.54 2.47 17.53
CA CYS A 181 17.10 1.08 17.68
C CYS A 181 17.26 0.55 19.10
N GLY A 182 16.25 -0.18 19.60
CA GLY A 182 16.30 -0.81 20.91
C GLY A 182 17.33 -1.95 20.97
N ASP A 183 18.16 -1.98 22.03
CA ASP A 183 19.03 -3.11 22.37
C ASP A 183 18.31 -4.10 23.32
N LEU A 184 18.93 -5.25 23.59
CA LEU A 184 18.41 -6.27 24.51
C LEU A 184 18.31 -5.79 25.97
N LYS A 185 18.94 -4.65 26.31
CA LYS A 185 18.90 -4.01 27.63
C LYS A 185 17.81 -2.94 27.73
N GLY A 186 17.08 -2.67 26.65
CA GLY A 186 16.03 -1.64 26.57
C GLY A 186 16.54 -0.23 26.29
N ASN A 187 17.85 -0.05 26.03
CA ASN A 187 18.40 1.23 25.61
C ASN A 187 18.16 1.45 24.12
N PHE A 188 18.07 2.71 23.70
CA PHE A 188 17.99 3.06 22.29
C PHE A 188 19.34 3.56 21.81
N VAL A 189 19.87 2.91 20.78
CA VAL A 189 21.16 3.22 20.17
C VAL A 189 20.93 3.74 18.76
N THR A 190 21.49 4.89 18.43
CA THR A 190 21.44 5.42 17.07
C THR A 190 22.35 4.59 16.16
N THR A 191 21.79 4.08 15.07
CA THR A 191 22.47 3.22 14.11
C THR A 191 22.12 3.64 12.68
N SER A 192 22.96 3.30 11.72
CA SER A 192 22.76 3.66 10.32
C SER A 192 23.19 2.53 9.37
N LEU A 193 22.48 2.39 8.25
CA LEU A 193 22.69 1.33 7.27
C LEU A 193 22.44 1.87 5.85
N GLU A 194 23.36 1.56 4.93
CA GLU A 194 23.14 1.77 3.48
C GLU A 194 22.19 0.68 2.98
N TYR A 195 20.90 0.99 2.92
CA TYR A 195 19.86 -0.01 2.64
C TYR A 195 19.68 -0.32 1.16
N GLY A 196 20.27 0.49 0.26
CA GLY A 196 20.18 0.27 -1.18
C GLY A 196 20.75 -1.09 -1.66
N ARG A 197 21.50 -1.77 -0.79
CA ARG A 197 22.05 -3.12 -1.03
C ARG A 197 21.26 -4.24 -0.36
N CYS A 198 20.26 -3.93 0.46
CA CYS A 198 19.42 -4.94 1.09
C CYS A 198 18.42 -5.50 0.08
N ARG A 199 18.37 -6.83 -0.08
CA ARG A 199 17.57 -7.49 -1.11
C ARG A 199 16.18 -7.89 -0.61
N TYR A 200 16.03 -8.25 0.67
CA TYR A 200 14.78 -8.74 1.24
C TYR A 200 14.19 -7.79 2.28
N GLY A 201 15.00 -7.34 3.25
CA GLY A 201 14.53 -6.40 4.26
C GLY A 201 15.63 -5.94 5.21
N ILE A 202 15.21 -5.22 6.24
CA ILE A 202 16.09 -4.68 7.29
C ILE A 202 15.56 -5.09 8.65
N GLU A 203 16.44 -5.58 9.51
CA GLU A 203 16.12 -5.94 10.89
C GLU A 203 16.95 -5.14 11.89
N ASN A 204 16.51 -5.16 13.14
CA ASN A 204 17.29 -4.66 14.27
C ASN A 204 17.89 -5.85 15.03
N ARG A 205 19.22 -5.99 14.94
CA ARG A 205 20.00 -6.97 15.69
C ARG A 205 20.66 -6.30 16.90
N ASN A 206 19.98 -6.34 18.05
CA ASN A 206 20.49 -5.84 19.34
C ASN A 206 20.98 -4.37 19.28
N GLY A 207 20.16 -3.47 18.74
CA GLY A 207 20.48 -2.05 18.61
C GLY A 207 21.22 -1.66 17.33
N ARG A 208 21.34 -2.58 16.36
CA ARG A 208 22.05 -2.37 15.09
C ARG A 208 21.18 -2.75 13.89
N LEU A 209 21.10 -1.87 12.90
CA LEU A 209 20.41 -2.15 11.64
C LEU A 209 21.24 -3.10 10.77
N GLU A 210 20.62 -4.19 10.30
CA GLU A 210 21.25 -5.17 9.41
C GLU A 210 20.29 -5.61 8.29
N CYS A 211 20.83 -5.94 7.12
CA CYS A 211 20.04 -6.61 6.08
C CYS A 211 19.90 -8.10 6.43
N TYR A 212 18.79 -8.71 6.05
CA TYR A 212 18.62 -10.16 6.03
C TYR A 212 18.04 -10.61 4.68
#